data_AF-A0A7W4BR73-F1
#
_entry.id   AF-A0A7W4BR73-F1
#
_cell.length_a   1.000
_cell.length_b   1.000
_cell.length_c   1.000
_cell.angle_alpha   90.00
_cell.angle_beta   90.00
_cell.angle_gamma   90.00
#
_symmetry.space_group_name_H-M   'P 1'
#
loop_
_entity.id
_entity.type
_entity.pdbx_description
1 polymer ?
#
loop_
_entity_poly.entity_id
_entity_poly.type
_entity_poly.pdbx_seq_one_letter_code
_entity_poly.pdbx_strand_id
1 'polypeptide(L)'
;MFIKTEITSEDDFYSLDSLSKELPWLDDREYQSGILALWEELKDDESKKLVIDLLKRLKHLNDKCMNNNAYKIVDKIKEWEIKADNVVLVATSDGDEIDGSVAGLQFLKNKLATLEGWSEKLLFSNFEAALDDIKRGITEVLIFDDFIGSGKTMVTEFFKLVVASS
;
A
#
# COMPACT_ATOMS: atom_id res chain seq x y z
N MET A 1 2.60 -14.87 20.46
CA MET A 1 3.29 -15.04 21.75
C MET A 1 4.63 -15.70 21.47
N PHE A 2 5.75 -15.03 21.75
CA PHE A 2 7.06 -15.67 21.67
C PHE A 2 7.12 -16.85 22.65
N ILE A 3 7.51 -18.02 22.16
CA ILE A 3 7.71 -19.20 22.99
C ILE A 3 9.16 -19.18 23.44
N LYS A 4 9.41 -19.22 24.75
CA LYS A 4 10.76 -19.38 25.30
C LYS A 4 11.38 -20.65 24.69
N THR A 5 12.39 -20.47 23.85
CA THR A 5 13.17 -21.60 23.31
C THR A 5 14.32 -21.90 24.26
N GLU A 6 14.97 -23.06 24.11
CA GLU A 6 16.15 -23.41 24.91
C GLU A 6 17.33 -22.44 24.71
N ILE A 7 17.27 -21.58 23.68
CA ILE A 7 18.35 -20.71 23.22
C ILE A 7 18.16 -19.26 23.69
N THR A 8 16.93 -18.83 24.00
CA THR A 8 16.64 -17.45 24.43
C THR A 8 16.91 -17.27 25.92
N SER A 9 17.78 -16.30 26.27
CA SER A 9 17.99 -15.92 27.67
C SER A 9 16.70 -15.37 28.30
N GLU A 10 16.61 -15.37 29.63
CA GLU A 10 15.44 -14.82 30.32
C GLU A 10 15.27 -13.32 30.04
N ASP A 11 16.37 -12.57 30.01
CA ASP A 11 16.36 -11.13 29.69
C ASP A 11 15.92 -10.88 28.24
N ASP A 12 16.37 -11.71 27.29
CA ASP A 12 15.95 -11.63 25.90
C ASP A 12 14.48 -11.94 25.71
N PHE A 13 13.96 -12.93 26.45
CA PHE A 13 12.55 -13.25 26.43
C PHE A 13 11.69 -12.05 26.88
N TYR A 14 12.03 -11.40 27.99
CA TYR A 14 11.29 -10.22 28.46
C TYR A 14 11.43 -9.02 27.52
N SER A 15 12.62 -8.82 26.93
CA SER A 15 12.86 -7.77 25.96
C SER A 15 11.98 -7.94 24.72
N LEU A 16 11.94 -9.15 24.15
CA LEU A 16 11.11 -9.50 23.00
C LEU A 16 9.61 -9.42 23.32
N ASP A 17 9.17 -9.92 24.48
CA ASP A 17 7.78 -9.80 24.92
C ASP A 17 7.35 -8.33 25.04
N SER A 18 8.16 -7.48 25.68
CA SER A 18 7.90 -6.04 25.75
C SER A 18 7.83 -5.41 24.35
N LEU A 19 8.76 -5.77 23.46
CA LEU A 19 8.80 -5.25 22.10
C LEU A 19 7.56 -5.66 21.29
N SER A 20 7.08 -6.90 21.41
CA SER A 20 5.85 -7.35 20.74
C SER A 20 4.59 -6.64 21.22
N LYS A 21 4.54 -6.24 22.49
CA LYS A 21 3.42 -5.45 23.02
C LYS A 21 3.41 -4.04 22.43
N GLU A 22 4.59 -3.45 22.23
CA GLU A 22 4.74 -2.14 21.59
C GLU A 22 4.54 -2.19 20.08
N LEU A 23 4.97 -3.28 19.44
CA LEU A 23 4.91 -3.52 18.01
C LEU A 23 4.14 -4.84 17.76
N PRO A 24 2.79 -4.84 17.83
CA PRO A 24 1.98 -6.06 17.78
C PRO A 24 2.22 -6.94 16.54
N TRP A 25 2.59 -6.31 15.43
CA TRP A 25 2.90 -7.03 14.19
C TRP A 25 4.11 -7.96 14.32
N LEU A 26 5.05 -7.72 15.25
CA LEU A 26 6.16 -8.65 15.50
C LEU A 26 5.68 -9.99 16.08
N ASP A 27 4.47 -10.02 16.66
CA ASP A 27 3.90 -11.24 17.21
C ASP A 27 3.21 -12.11 16.14
N ASP A 28 3.08 -11.62 14.90
CA ASP A 28 2.52 -12.40 13.81
C ASP A 28 3.44 -13.56 13.44
N ARG A 29 2.84 -14.72 13.15
CA ARG A 29 3.55 -15.99 12.91
C ARG A 29 4.62 -15.89 11.83
N GLU A 30 4.43 -15.02 10.85
CA GLU A 30 5.35 -14.80 9.74
C GLU A 30 6.67 -14.12 10.14
N TYR A 31 6.70 -13.38 11.25
CA TYR A 31 7.90 -12.65 11.69
C TYR A 31 8.60 -13.30 12.89
N GLN A 32 7.90 -14.11 13.69
CA GLN A 32 8.44 -14.67 14.94
C GLN A 32 9.78 -15.39 14.77
N SER A 33 9.93 -16.25 13.75
CA SER A 33 11.18 -16.97 13.53
C SER A 33 12.33 -16.05 13.12
N GLY A 34 12.04 -15.03 12.32
CA GLY A 34 13.04 -14.05 11.88
C GLY A 34 13.54 -13.19 13.04
N ILE A 35 12.63 -12.79 13.94
CA ILE A 35 12.98 -12.00 15.12
C ILE A 35 13.80 -12.80 16.13
N LEU A 36 13.44 -14.07 16.37
CA LEU A 36 14.23 -14.94 17.25
C LEU A 36 15.64 -15.16 16.67
N ALA A 37 15.76 -15.49 15.39
CA ALA A 37 17.06 -15.65 14.74
C ALA A 37 17.89 -14.36 14.78
N LEU A 38 17.26 -13.20 14.57
CA LEU A 38 17.93 -11.91 14.71
C LEU A 38 18.44 -11.71 16.14
N TRP A 39 17.64 -12.05 17.16
CA TRP A 39 18.05 -11.90 18.57
C TRP A 39 19.19 -12.82 18.97
N GLU A 40 19.29 -14.00 18.37
CA GLU A 40 20.39 -14.95 18.59
C GLU A 40 21.72 -14.45 17.98
N GLU A 41 21.66 -13.74 16.85
CA GLU A 41 22.85 -13.17 16.19
C GLU A 41 23.39 -11.92 16.93
N LEU A 42 22.52 -11.16 17.61
CA LEU A 42 22.90 -9.96 18.33
C LEU A 42 23.45 -10.34 19.72
N LYS A 43 24.77 -10.26 19.88
CA LYS A 43 25.45 -10.70 21.11
C LYS A 43 25.59 -9.63 22.19
N ASP A 44 25.48 -8.36 21.83
CA ASP A 44 25.66 -7.22 22.73
C ASP A 44 24.40 -6.36 22.83
N ASP A 45 24.24 -5.72 23.99
CA ASP A 45 23.04 -4.95 24.33
C ASP A 45 22.89 -3.68 23.47
N GLU A 46 24.00 -3.08 23.02
CA GLU A 46 23.96 -1.88 22.18
C GLU A 46 23.40 -2.20 20.79
N SER A 47 23.81 -3.32 20.19
CA SER A 47 23.26 -3.79 18.92
C SER A 47 21.77 -4.14 19.03
N LYS A 48 21.35 -4.81 20.12
CA LYS A 48 19.92 -5.09 20.38
C LYS A 48 19.11 -3.80 20.50
N LYS A 49 19.62 -2.83 21.26
CA LYS A 49 18.99 -1.52 21.44
C LYS A 49 18.85 -0.77 20.11
N LEU A 50 19.88 -0.78 19.26
CA LEU A 50 19.82 -0.19 17.94
C LEU A 50 18.73 -0.83 17.06
N VAL A 51 18.64 -2.16 17.07
CA VAL A 51 17.61 -2.89 16.31
C VAL A 51 16.21 -2.55 16.80
N ILE A 52 16.00 -2.48 18.12
CA ILE A 52 14.73 -2.01 18.71
C ILE A 52 14.36 -0.63 18.17
N ASP A 53 15.30 0.31 18.20
CA ASP A 53 15.07 1.67 17.72
C ASP A 53 14.76 1.73 16.22
N LEU A 54 15.35 0.84 15.41
CA LEU A 54 15.05 0.73 13.98
C LEU A 54 13.65 0.14 13.75
N LEU A 55 13.30 -0.95 14.44
CA LEU A 55 11.98 -1.58 14.33
C LEU A 55 10.86 -0.61 14.74
N LYS A 56 11.08 0.22 15.78
CA LYS A 56 10.15 1.25 16.22
C LYS A 56 9.92 2.38 15.20
N ARG A 57 10.84 2.58 14.26
CA ARG A 57 10.71 3.56 13.17
C ARG A 57 9.95 3.01 11.97
N LEU A 58 9.77 1.69 11.88
CA LEU A 58 9.03 1.08 10.80
C LEU A 58 7.52 1.29 11.00
N LYS A 59 6.84 1.59 9.90
CA LYS A 59 5.39 1.62 9.86
C LYS A 59 4.90 0.35 9.20
N HIS A 60 4.33 -0.55 9.99
CA HIS A 60 3.70 -1.77 9.47
C HIS A 60 2.35 -1.44 8.86
N LEU A 61 2.16 -1.86 7.59
CA LEU A 61 0.90 -1.75 6.88
C LEU A 61 0.34 -3.16 6.72
N ASN A 62 -0.75 -3.45 7.42
CA ASN A 62 -1.46 -4.72 7.33
C ASN A 62 -2.77 -4.59 6.53
N ASP A 63 -3.49 -5.70 6.37
CA ASP A 63 -4.76 -5.74 5.65
C ASP A 63 -5.82 -4.78 6.20
N LYS A 64 -5.81 -4.54 7.52
CA LYS A 64 -6.72 -3.58 8.15
C LYS A 64 -6.36 -2.15 7.74
N CYS A 65 -5.06 -1.81 7.74
CA CYS A 65 -4.58 -0.54 7.20
C CYS A 65 -4.96 -0.37 5.73
N MET A 66 -4.77 -1.41 4.92
CA MET A 66 -5.09 -1.39 3.49
C MET A 66 -6.59 -1.16 3.24
N ASN A 67 -7.46 -1.89 3.95
CA ASN A 67 -8.91 -1.68 3.86
C ASN A 67 -9.33 -0.28 4.31
N ASN A 68 -8.79 0.22 5.43
CA ASN A 68 -9.10 1.57 5.91
C ASN A 68 -8.63 2.65 4.92
N ASN A 69 -7.46 2.48 4.30
CA ASN A 69 -6.97 3.42 3.30
C ASN A 69 -7.83 3.38 2.03
N ALA A 70 -8.31 2.21 1.61
CA ALA A 70 -9.26 2.10 0.50
C ALA A 70 -10.55 2.89 0.75
N TYR A 71 -11.12 2.83 1.96
CA TYR A 71 -12.30 3.65 2.30
C TYR A 71 -11.99 5.15 2.32
N LYS A 72 -10.80 5.56 2.77
CA LYS A 72 -10.38 6.98 2.68
C LYS A 72 -10.31 7.48 1.23
N ILE A 73 -9.90 6.64 0.29
CA ILE A 73 -9.92 6.99 -1.14
C ILE A 73 -11.36 7.20 -1.61
N VAL A 74 -12.28 6.29 -1.26
CA VAL A 74 -13.71 6.43 -1.56
C VAL A 74 -14.28 7.72 -0.96
N ASP A 75 -13.95 8.02 0.29
CA ASP A 75 -14.42 9.24 0.97
C ASP A 75 -13.86 10.50 0.29
N LYS A 76 -12.61 10.47 -0.18
CA LYS A 76 -12.03 11.58 -0.95
C LYS A 76 -12.69 11.77 -2.32
N ILE A 77 -13.02 10.70 -3.02
CA ILE A 77 -13.79 10.76 -4.26
C ILE A 77 -15.15 11.43 -4.03
N LYS A 78 -15.85 11.08 -2.93
CA LYS A 78 -17.12 11.74 -2.54
C LYS A 78 -16.92 13.22 -2.22
N GLU A 79 -15.87 13.56 -1.48
CA GLU A 79 -15.54 14.94 -1.11
C GLU A 79 -15.24 15.82 -2.33
N TRP A 80 -14.63 15.24 -3.36
CA TRP A 80 -14.39 15.92 -4.65
C TRP A 80 -15.61 15.96 -5.57
N GLU A 81 -16.74 15.39 -5.16
CA GLU A 81 -17.99 15.33 -5.92
C GLU A 81 -17.83 14.68 -7.33
N ILE A 82 -16.86 13.77 -7.47
CA ILE A 82 -16.55 13.10 -8.73
C ILE A 82 -17.63 12.06 -9.03
N LYS A 83 -18.21 12.15 -10.23
CA LYS A 83 -19.31 11.29 -10.69
C LYS A 83 -18.81 10.21 -11.63
N ALA A 84 -19.45 9.04 -11.56
CA ALA A 84 -19.12 7.85 -12.34
C ALA A 84 -19.26 8.03 -13.86
N ASP A 85 -20.08 8.98 -14.31
CA ASP A 85 -20.37 9.24 -15.74
C ASP A 85 -19.33 10.12 -16.43
N ASN A 86 -18.39 10.70 -15.68
CA ASN A 86 -17.38 11.61 -16.21
C ASN A 86 -15.98 11.34 -15.64
N VAL A 87 -15.69 10.10 -15.22
CA VAL A 87 -14.41 9.74 -14.62
C VAL A 87 -13.85 8.43 -15.15
N VAL A 88 -12.53 8.37 -15.26
CA VAL A 88 -11.76 7.12 -15.34
C VAL A 88 -10.71 7.06 -14.23
N LEU A 89 -10.48 5.86 -13.70
CA LEU A 89 -9.39 5.56 -12.78
C LEU A 89 -8.33 4.73 -13.49
N VAL A 90 -7.09 5.20 -13.45
CA VAL A 90 -6.01 4.68 -14.27
C VAL A 90 -4.83 4.32 -13.38
N ALA A 91 -4.39 3.07 -13.41
CA ALA A 91 -3.15 2.64 -12.76
C ALA A 91 -1.92 3.15 -13.53
N THR A 92 -0.81 3.44 -12.83
CA THR A 92 0.44 3.95 -13.40
C THR A 92 1.32 2.88 -14.10
N SER A 93 0.78 1.69 -14.33
CA SER A 93 1.52 0.60 -14.98
C SER A 93 1.81 0.87 -16.45
N ASP A 94 2.93 0.35 -16.94
CA ASP A 94 3.28 0.27 -18.35
C ASP A 94 2.58 -0.89 -19.09
N GLY A 95 1.89 -1.77 -18.35
CA GLY A 95 1.07 -2.86 -18.90
C GLY A 95 1.83 -4.15 -19.23
N ASP A 96 3.15 -4.19 -19.04
CA ASP A 96 3.99 -5.33 -19.43
C ASP A 96 4.26 -6.32 -18.28
N GLU A 97 4.08 -5.90 -17.01
CA GLU A 97 4.39 -6.72 -15.83
C GLU A 97 3.27 -6.71 -14.75
N ILE A 98 3.39 -7.60 -13.77
CA ILE A 98 2.53 -7.60 -12.58
C ILE A 98 2.87 -6.35 -11.77
N ASP A 99 1.97 -5.37 -11.81
CA ASP A 99 2.18 -4.05 -11.22
C ASP A 99 1.33 -3.85 -9.94
N GLY A 100 1.97 -3.31 -8.90
CA GLY A 100 1.33 -3.03 -7.61
C GLY A 100 0.18 -2.02 -7.71
N SER A 101 0.27 -1.06 -8.63
CA SER A 101 -0.81 -0.11 -8.93
C SER A 101 -2.05 -0.81 -9.49
N VAL A 102 -1.87 -1.79 -10.39
CA VAL A 102 -2.98 -2.58 -10.95
C VAL A 102 -3.62 -3.46 -9.87
N ALA A 103 -2.81 -4.13 -9.05
CA ALA A 103 -3.30 -4.94 -7.93
C ALA A 103 -4.06 -4.09 -6.90
N GLY A 104 -3.54 -2.91 -6.55
CA GLY A 104 -4.20 -1.96 -5.67
C GLY A 104 -5.53 -1.44 -6.24
N LEU A 105 -5.57 -1.18 -7.55
CA LEU A 105 -6.79 -0.76 -8.23
C LEU A 105 -7.88 -1.85 -8.19
N GLN A 106 -7.49 -3.11 -8.42
CA GLN A 106 -8.40 -4.25 -8.28
C GLN A 106 -8.89 -4.42 -6.84
N PHE A 107 -8.03 -4.17 -5.84
CA PHE A 107 -8.44 -4.17 -4.44
C PHE A 107 -9.47 -3.06 -4.11
N LEU A 108 -9.35 -1.90 -4.76
CA LEU A 108 -10.28 -0.77 -4.62
C LEU A 108 -11.65 -1.03 -5.24
N LYS A 109 -11.73 -1.83 -6.30
CA LYS A 109 -12.96 -2.11 -7.06
C LYS A 109 -14.20 -2.34 -6.19
N ASN A 110 -14.10 -3.24 -5.20
CA ASN A 110 -15.24 -3.58 -4.35
C ASN A 110 -15.67 -2.42 -3.43
N LYS A 111 -14.74 -1.51 -3.09
CA LYS A 111 -15.02 -0.36 -2.24
C LYS A 111 -15.61 0.77 -3.08
N LEU A 112 -15.11 0.96 -4.29
CA LEU A 112 -15.67 1.91 -5.27
C LEU A 112 -17.09 1.53 -5.67
N ALA A 113 -17.41 0.24 -5.78
CA ALA A 113 -18.78 -0.24 -6.06
C ALA A 113 -19.82 0.14 -4.99
N THR A 114 -19.40 0.70 -3.85
CA THR A 114 -20.32 1.30 -2.85
C THR A 114 -20.82 2.69 -3.25
N LEU A 115 -20.20 3.32 -4.26
CA LEU A 115 -20.60 4.57 -4.86
C LEU A 115 -21.58 4.30 -6.00
N GLU A 116 -22.60 5.16 -6.14
CA GLU A 116 -23.60 5.02 -7.21
C GLU A 116 -22.95 5.17 -8.60
N GLY A 117 -23.21 4.20 -9.48
CA GLY A 117 -22.69 4.17 -10.86
C GLY A 117 -21.24 3.71 -11.02
N TRP A 118 -20.48 3.57 -9.93
CA TRP A 118 -19.09 3.13 -9.99
C TRP A 118 -18.99 1.63 -10.23
N SER A 119 -18.15 1.24 -11.19
CA SER A 119 -17.95 -0.16 -11.55
C SER A 119 -16.55 -0.41 -12.12
N GLU A 120 -16.23 -1.67 -12.36
CA GLU A 120 -14.95 -2.08 -12.97
C GLU A 120 -14.69 -1.46 -14.35
N LYS A 121 -15.74 -1.04 -15.06
CA LYS A 121 -15.61 -0.42 -16.39
C LYS A 121 -14.91 0.93 -16.36
N LEU A 122 -14.84 1.55 -15.19
CA LEU A 122 -14.14 2.82 -14.98
C LEU A 122 -12.65 2.61 -14.64
N LEU A 123 -12.22 1.36 -14.46
CA LEU A 123 -10.87 1.02 -13.98
C LEU A 123 -10.01 0.54 -15.16
N PHE A 124 -8.89 1.22 -15.38
CA PHE A 124 -7.95 0.94 -16.45
C PHE A 124 -6.59 0.57 -15.87
N SER A 125 -5.98 -0.47 -16.44
CA SER A 125 -4.68 -0.99 -16.00
C SER A 125 -3.52 -0.07 -16.35
N ASN A 126 -3.68 0.76 -17.38
CA ASN A 126 -2.69 1.72 -17.83
C ASN A 126 -3.38 2.86 -18.58
N PHE A 127 -2.59 3.88 -18.88
CA PHE A 127 -3.07 5.09 -19.53
C PHE A 127 -3.57 4.84 -20.95
N GLU A 128 -2.84 4.03 -21.71
CA GLU A 128 -3.15 3.73 -23.10
C GLU A 128 -4.54 3.08 -23.25
N ALA A 129 -4.96 2.28 -22.28
CA ALA A 129 -6.29 1.67 -22.25
C ALA A 129 -7.43 2.68 -21.98
N ALA A 130 -7.15 3.78 -21.28
CA ALA A 130 -8.14 4.81 -20.95
C ALA A 130 -8.27 5.91 -22.03
N LEU A 131 -7.33 5.96 -22.99
CA LEU A 131 -7.24 7.03 -23.98
C LEU A 131 -8.52 7.24 -24.81
N ASP A 132 -9.18 6.16 -25.21
CA ASP A 132 -10.38 6.25 -26.04
C ASP A 132 -11.54 6.92 -25.29
N ASP A 133 -11.65 6.66 -23.98
CA ASP A 133 -12.70 7.25 -23.15
C ASP A 133 -12.41 8.73 -22.85
N ILE A 134 -11.14 9.07 -22.60
CA ILE A 134 -10.70 10.46 -22.48
C ILE A 134 -10.98 11.25 -23.77
N LYS A 135 -10.65 10.69 -24.94
CA LYS A 135 -10.94 11.30 -26.24
C LYS A 135 -12.44 11.44 -26.53
N ARG A 136 -13.28 10.60 -25.93
CA ARG A 136 -14.75 10.67 -26.02
C ARG A 136 -15.36 11.72 -25.10
N GLY A 137 -14.55 12.42 -24.30
CA GLY A 137 -14.97 13.58 -23.52
C GLY A 137 -15.00 13.36 -22.01
N ILE A 138 -14.45 12.26 -21.48
CA ILE A 138 -14.21 12.14 -20.04
C ILE A 138 -13.21 13.22 -19.61
N THR A 139 -13.58 14.04 -18.62
CA THR A 139 -12.72 15.14 -18.13
C THR A 139 -12.05 14.85 -16.80
N GLU A 140 -12.58 13.94 -15.98
CA GLU A 140 -11.96 13.57 -14.71
C GLU A 140 -11.09 12.32 -14.89
N VAL A 141 -9.79 12.45 -14.62
CA VAL A 141 -8.84 11.33 -14.66
C VAL A 141 -8.18 11.20 -13.30
N LEU A 142 -8.45 10.09 -12.62
CA LEU A 142 -7.84 9.76 -11.35
C LEU A 142 -6.71 8.76 -11.56
N ILE A 143 -5.48 9.19 -11.32
CA ILE A 143 -4.30 8.34 -11.44
C ILE A 143 -4.06 7.63 -10.10
N PHE A 144 -3.88 6.31 -10.16
CA PHE A 144 -3.64 5.46 -9.02
C PHE A 144 -2.25 4.83 -9.08
N ASP A 145 -1.55 4.88 -7.95
CA ASP A 145 -0.25 4.24 -7.74
C ASP A 145 -0.25 3.67 -6.31
N ASP A 146 0.38 2.52 -6.09
CA ASP A 146 0.51 1.92 -4.76
C ASP A 146 1.57 2.63 -3.92
N PHE A 147 2.56 3.27 -4.56
CA PHE A 147 3.57 4.07 -3.89
C PHE A 147 4.10 5.23 -4.72
N ILE A 148 3.86 6.45 -4.21
CA ILE A 148 4.44 7.67 -4.80
C ILE A 148 5.80 7.96 -4.15
N GLY A 149 6.88 7.62 -4.86
CA GLY A 149 8.26 7.98 -4.48
C GLY A 149 8.66 9.39 -4.93
N SER A 150 9.60 9.47 -5.88
CA SER A 150 10.11 10.75 -6.42
C SER A 150 9.10 11.54 -7.28
N GLY A 151 7.94 10.94 -7.59
CA GLY A 151 6.90 11.53 -8.43
C GLY A 151 7.18 11.54 -9.93
N LYS A 152 8.38 11.11 -10.39
CA LYS A 152 8.75 11.12 -11.81
C LYS A 152 7.78 10.33 -12.69
N THR A 153 7.34 9.15 -12.24
CA THR A 153 6.37 8.32 -12.96
C THR A 153 5.06 9.08 -13.20
N MET A 154 4.49 9.69 -12.14
CA MET A 154 3.27 10.49 -12.27
C MET A 154 3.43 11.68 -13.22
N VAL A 155 4.59 12.35 -13.20
CA VAL A 155 4.87 13.47 -14.11
C VAL A 155 4.89 13.00 -15.56
N THR A 156 5.53 11.87 -15.85
CA THR A 156 5.53 11.28 -17.19
C THR A 156 4.12 10.94 -17.66
N GLU A 157 3.32 10.28 -16.83
CA GLU A 157 1.92 9.96 -17.17
C GLU A 157 1.05 11.21 -17.36
N PHE A 158 1.26 12.25 -16.54
CA PHE A 158 0.60 13.54 -16.73
C PHE A 158 0.97 14.21 -18.07
N PHE A 159 2.23 14.12 -18.51
CA PHE A 159 2.60 14.64 -19.83
C PHE A 159 1.94 13.86 -20.97
N LYS A 160 1.79 12.53 -20.85
CA LYS A 160 1.03 11.74 -21.82
C LYS A 160 -0.42 12.21 -21.92
N LEU A 161 -1.05 12.52 -20.78
CA LEU A 161 -2.40 13.10 -20.71
C LEU A 161 -2.54 14.41 -21.49
N VAL A 162 -1.64 15.36 -21.23
CA VAL A 162 -1.66 16.67 -21.89
C VAL A 162 -1.46 16.53 -23.40
N VAL A 163 -0.52 15.69 -23.84
CA VAL A 163 -0.24 15.47 -25.27
C VAL A 163 -1.41 14.76 -25.97
N ALA A 164 -2.03 13.76 -25.34
CA ALA A 164 -3.13 13.01 -25.93
C ALA A 164 -4.45 13.80 -26.03
N SER A 165 -4.59 14.86 -25.22
CA SER A 165 -5.75 15.76 -25.21
C SER A 165 -5.58 16.99 -26.12
N SER A 166 -4.41 17.13 -26.76
CA SER A 166 -4.06 18.18 -27.72
C SER A 166 -4.38 17.77 -29.16
#